data_AF-A0A2C6M6T1-F1
#
_entry.id   AF-A0A2C6M6T1-F1
#
_cell.length_a   1.000
_cell.length_b   1.000
_cell.length_c   1.000
_cell.angle_alpha   90.00
_cell.angle_beta   90.00
_cell.angle_gamma   90.00
#
_symmetry.space_group_name_H-M   'P 1'
#
loop_
_entity.id
_entity.type
_entity.pdbx_description
1 polymer ?
#
loop_
_entity_poly.entity_id
_entity_poly.type
_entity_poly.pdbx_seq_one_letter_code
_entity_poly.pdbx_strand_id
1 'polypeptide(L)'
;MRDLVDKLTLWIQEEVQKAGAQGAVVGLSGGIDSSCVAALCKRAFPDDVLGVIMPCYSNPQDAQDAKLVAETLSVPFEEVVLNDPFDWFVHRFTGQDYDLHSCDLAIANIKPRLRMITLYYLAARHNYLVIGTGNRAELVVGHYTKYGDGGVDLLPIANLVKWQVKELARELGIPQRIIDKAPSAGLWFGHCDEQEMGVTYKDLDHYILTGKAPESVKKTIQTLERKREHKKHMPPIPPIF
;
A
#
# COMPACT_ATOMS: atom_id res chain seq x y z
N MET A 1 -10.07 -6.86 19.08
CA MET A 1 -9.59 -6.97 17.69
C MET A 1 -10.64 -7.60 16.79
N ARG A 2 -11.25 -8.73 17.16
CA ARG A 2 -12.38 -9.34 16.40
C ARG A 2 -13.49 -8.37 15.98
N ASP A 3 -14.01 -7.58 16.92
CA ASP A 3 -15.02 -6.55 16.63
C ASP A 3 -14.56 -5.51 15.58
N LEU A 4 -13.27 -5.17 15.56
CA LEU A 4 -12.71 -4.29 14.53
C LEU A 4 -12.66 -4.98 13.17
N VAL A 5 -12.27 -6.26 13.11
CA VAL A 5 -12.26 -7.06 11.87
C VAL A 5 -13.67 -7.09 11.27
N ASP A 6 -14.68 -7.37 12.08
CA ASP A 6 -16.07 -7.46 11.62
C ASP A 6 -16.58 -6.10 11.10
N LYS A 7 -16.28 -5.01 11.82
CA LYS A 7 -16.64 -3.64 11.40
C LYS A 7 -15.95 -3.22 10.11
N LEU A 8 -14.65 -3.49 9.96
CA LEU A 8 -13.91 -3.17 8.74
C LEU A 8 -14.40 -4.01 7.56
N THR A 9 -14.71 -5.29 7.79
CA THR A 9 -15.27 -6.19 6.77
C THR A 9 -16.62 -5.66 6.28
N LEU A 10 -17.52 -5.33 7.20
CA LEU A 10 -18.83 -4.76 6.86
C LEU A 10 -18.70 -3.44 6.11
N TRP A 11 -17.81 -2.55 6.57
CA TRP A 11 -17.56 -1.27 5.90
C TRP A 11 -17.08 -1.46 4.45
N ILE A 12 -16.16 -2.40 4.19
CA ILE A 12 -15.72 -2.73 2.82
C ILE A 12 -16.91 -3.20 1.97
N GLN A 13 -17.77 -4.08 2.50
CA GLN A 13 -18.95 -4.57 1.78
C GLN A 13 -19.89 -3.43 1.40
N GLU A 14 -20.19 -2.56 2.35
CA GLU A 14 -21.09 -1.43 2.15
C GLU A 14 -20.56 -0.45 1.10
N GLU A 15 -19.27 -0.09 1.16
CA GLU A 15 -18.68 0.86 0.20
C GLU A 15 -18.63 0.30 -1.22
N VAL A 16 -18.26 -0.97 -1.38
CA VAL A 16 -18.28 -1.64 -2.70
C VAL A 16 -19.70 -1.73 -3.26
N GLN A 17 -20.69 -2.09 -2.44
CA GLN A 17 -22.09 -2.16 -2.86
C GLN A 17 -22.67 -0.77 -3.21
N LYS A 18 -22.34 0.27 -2.44
CA LYS A 18 -22.75 1.66 -2.73
C LYS A 18 -22.24 2.13 -4.09
N ALA A 19 -21.05 1.68 -4.51
CA ALA A 19 -20.48 1.97 -5.82
C ALA A 19 -21.10 1.15 -6.96
N GLY A 20 -21.95 0.15 -6.67
CA GLY A 20 -22.48 -0.79 -7.67
C GLY A 20 -21.43 -1.78 -8.20
N ALA A 21 -20.31 -1.93 -7.48
CA ALA A 21 -19.26 -2.89 -7.82
C ALA A 21 -19.56 -4.27 -7.23
N GLN A 22 -18.93 -5.30 -7.79
CA GLN A 22 -19.15 -6.71 -7.45
C GLN A 22 -18.16 -7.25 -6.42
N GLY A 23 -17.00 -6.60 -6.25
CA GLY A 23 -15.91 -7.16 -5.47
C GLY A 23 -14.71 -6.24 -5.34
N ALA A 24 -13.57 -6.84 -5.01
CA ALA A 24 -12.35 -6.13 -4.66
C ALA A 24 -11.11 -6.67 -5.41
N VAL A 25 -10.24 -5.76 -5.84
CA VAL A 25 -8.88 -6.10 -6.28
C VAL A 25 -7.85 -5.47 -5.33
N VAL A 26 -6.83 -6.23 -4.96
CA VAL A 26 -5.80 -5.81 -3.98
C VAL A 26 -4.42 -6.17 -4.49
N GLY A 27 -3.48 -5.22 -4.45
CA GLY A 27 -2.07 -5.52 -4.69
C GLY A 27 -1.45 -6.29 -3.53
N LEU A 28 -0.82 -7.43 -3.81
CA LEU A 28 -0.12 -8.25 -2.82
C LEU A 28 1.40 -8.05 -2.93
N SER A 29 2.00 -7.36 -1.96
CA SER A 29 3.44 -7.07 -1.94
C SER A 29 4.26 -8.04 -1.08
N GLY A 30 3.60 -8.93 -0.33
CA GLY A 30 4.25 -9.73 0.71
C GLY A 30 4.57 -8.92 1.99
N GLY A 31 4.06 -7.69 2.09
CA GLY A 31 4.08 -6.87 3.29
C GLY A 31 2.83 -7.05 4.16
N ILE A 32 2.90 -6.56 5.39
CA ILE A 32 1.83 -6.74 6.38
C ILE A 32 0.54 -6.00 6.01
N ASP A 33 0.64 -4.79 5.44
CA ASP A 33 -0.54 -3.95 5.16
C ASP A 33 -1.41 -4.57 4.06
N SER A 34 -0.80 -4.97 2.94
CA SER A 34 -1.50 -5.69 1.87
C SER A 34 -2.08 -7.03 2.33
N SER A 35 -1.38 -7.72 3.24
CA SER A 35 -1.84 -9.00 3.77
C SER A 35 -3.10 -8.85 4.62
N CYS A 36 -3.14 -7.83 5.49
CA CYS A 36 -4.33 -7.50 6.28
C CYS A 36 -5.50 -7.11 5.38
N VAL A 37 -5.27 -6.26 4.39
CA VAL A 37 -6.32 -5.81 3.46
C VAL A 37 -6.85 -6.99 2.64
N ALA A 38 -5.99 -7.85 2.11
CA ALA A 38 -6.44 -9.03 1.37
C ALA A 38 -7.29 -9.98 2.22
N ALA A 39 -6.92 -10.20 3.49
CA ALA A 39 -7.70 -11.02 4.41
C ALA A 39 -9.08 -10.39 4.73
N LEU A 40 -9.15 -9.06 4.89
CA LEU A 40 -10.41 -8.35 5.07
C LEU A 40 -11.28 -8.43 3.80
N CYS A 41 -10.71 -8.23 2.63
CA CYS A 41 -11.41 -8.35 1.35
C CYS A 41 -11.93 -9.77 1.11
N LYS A 42 -11.15 -10.81 1.44
CA LYS A 42 -11.60 -12.21 1.34
C LYS A 42 -12.76 -12.53 2.28
N ARG A 43 -12.78 -11.94 3.49
CA ARG A 43 -13.93 -12.06 4.39
C ARG A 43 -15.16 -11.32 3.85
N ALA A 44 -14.96 -10.14 3.27
CA ALA A 44 -16.03 -9.32 2.72
C ALA A 44 -16.65 -9.95 1.46
N PHE A 45 -15.80 -10.50 0.59
CA PHE A 45 -16.13 -11.07 -0.71
C PHE A 45 -15.42 -12.41 -0.89
N PRO A 46 -15.98 -13.52 -0.37
CA PRO A 46 -15.35 -14.83 -0.42
C PRO A 46 -15.04 -15.30 -1.85
N ASP A 47 -15.92 -15.00 -2.80
CA ASP A 47 -15.79 -15.44 -4.19
C ASP A 47 -15.38 -14.29 -5.14
N ASP A 48 -15.54 -13.04 -4.71
CA ASP A 48 -15.36 -11.84 -5.54
C ASP A 48 -14.15 -10.98 -5.10
N VAL A 49 -13.00 -11.63 -4.99
CA VAL A 49 -11.74 -10.98 -4.60
C VAL A 49 -10.58 -11.46 -5.46
N LEU A 50 -9.73 -10.53 -5.91
CA LEU A 50 -8.53 -10.81 -6.67
C LEU A 50 -7.29 -10.18 -6.01
N GLY A 51 -6.33 -11.00 -5.62
CA GLY A 51 -4.98 -10.58 -5.28
C GLY A 51 -4.12 -10.42 -6.53
N VAL A 52 -3.25 -9.41 -6.58
CA VAL A 52 -2.35 -9.20 -7.73
C VAL A 52 -0.92 -9.00 -7.25
N ILE A 53 -0.04 -9.91 -7.64
CA ILE A 53 1.39 -9.87 -7.33
C ILE A 53 2.11 -9.18 -8.50
N MET A 54 2.76 -8.05 -8.25
CA MET A 54 3.29 -7.19 -9.32
C MET A 54 4.78 -6.88 -9.13
N PRO A 55 5.67 -7.87 -9.34
CA PRO A 55 7.11 -7.65 -9.22
C PRO A 55 7.61 -6.71 -10.33
N CYS A 56 8.51 -5.81 -9.96
CA CYS A 56 9.16 -4.87 -10.88
C CYS A 56 10.57 -4.60 -10.37
N TYR A 57 11.53 -5.43 -10.78
CA TYR A 57 12.87 -5.47 -10.18
C TYR A 57 12.83 -5.48 -8.63
N SER A 58 11.89 -6.27 -8.10
CA SER A 58 11.63 -6.40 -6.66
C SER A 58 12.43 -7.57 -6.08
N ASN A 59 12.55 -7.64 -4.75
CA ASN A 59 13.17 -8.80 -4.12
C ASN A 59 12.32 -10.06 -4.42
N PRO A 60 12.89 -11.15 -4.96
CA PRO A 60 12.13 -12.38 -5.22
C PRO A 60 11.40 -12.94 -3.99
N GLN A 61 11.94 -12.69 -2.79
CA GLN A 61 11.30 -13.09 -1.53
C GLN A 61 9.94 -12.41 -1.33
N ASP A 62 9.75 -11.18 -1.81
CA ASP A 62 8.49 -10.45 -1.68
C ASP A 62 7.36 -11.15 -2.45
N ALA A 63 7.66 -11.66 -3.65
CA ALA A 63 6.70 -12.42 -4.44
C ALA A 63 6.37 -13.77 -3.78
N GLN A 64 7.36 -14.44 -3.19
CA GLN A 64 7.14 -15.68 -2.44
C GLN A 64 6.31 -15.46 -1.16
N ASP A 65 6.56 -14.36 -0.46
CA ASP A 65 5.78 -13.92 0.69
C ASP A 65 4.33 -13.60 0.30
N ALA A 66 4.13 -12.91 -0.82
CA ALA A 66 2.80 -12.61 -1.37
C ALA A 66 2.03 -13.89 -1.73
N LYS A 67 2.67 -14.86 -2.39
CA LYS A 67 2.07 -16.18 -2.70
C LYS A 67 1.68 -16.93 -1.44
N LEU A 68 2.58 -17.00 -0.45
CA LEU A 68 2.28 -17.64 0.83
C LEU A 68 1.03 -17.03 1.49
N VAL A 69 0.92 -15.70 1.50
CA VAL A 69 -0.24 -15.00 2.06
C VAL A 69 -1.51 -15.34 1.28
N ALA A 70 -1.47 -15.27 -0.06
CA ALA A 70 -2.62 -15.58 -0.90
C ALA A 70 -3.12 -17.02 -0.67
N GLU A 71 -2.19 -17.98 -0.63
CA GLU A 71 -2.48 -19.40 -0.38
C GLU A 71 -3.05 -19.63 1.02
N THR A 72 -2.41 -19.04 2.05
CA THR A 72 -2.86 -19.15 3.45
C THR A 72 -4.29 -18.62 3.63
N LEU A 73 -4.63 -17.54 2.94
CA LEU A 73 -5.94 -16.89 3.02
C LEU A 73 -6.94 -17.44 1.99
N SER A 74 -6.52 -18.35 1.10
CA SER A 74 -7.33 -18.81 -0.05
C SER A 74 -7.86 -17.66 -0.91
N VAL A 75 -7.03 -16.63 -1.13
CA VAL A 75 -7.30 -15.51 -2.03
C VAL A 75 -6.85 -15.91 -3.45
N PRO A 76 -7.75 -15.93 -4.44
CA PRO A 76 -7.35 -16.07 -5.84
C PRO A 76 -6.35 -14.98 -6.22
N PHE A 77 -5.30 -15.32 -6.97
CA PHE A 77 -4.30 -14.33 -7.34
C PHE A 77 -3.75 -14.51 -8.75
N GLU A 78 -3.32 -13.39 -9.32
CA GLU A 78 -2.55 -13.32 -10.58
C GLU A 78 -1.18 -12.71 -10.33
N GLU A 79 -0.18 -13.11 -11.13
CA GLU A 79 1.14 -12.49 -11.13
C GLU A 79 1.35 -11.75 -12.45
N VAL A 80 1.68 -10.46 -12.37
CA VAL A 80 1.92 -9.58 -13.51
C VAL A 80 3.29 -8.94 -13.35
N VAL A 81 4.29 -9.45 -14.08
CA VAL A 81 5.65 -8.90 -14.07
C VAL A 81 5.70 -7.59 -14.84
N LEU A 82 6.22 -6.54 -14.23
CA LEU A 82 6.19 -5.17 -14.78
C LEU A 82 7.56 -4.66 -15.28
N ASN A 83 8.57 -5.52 -15.41
CA ASN A 83 9.91 -5.13 -15.84
C ASN A 83 9.89 -4.46 -17.23
N ASP A 84 9.32 -5.12 -18.24
CA ASP A 84 9.31 -4.62 -19.62
C ASP A 84 8.67 -3.23 -19.78
N PRO A 85 7.44 -2.96 -19.28
CA PRO A 85 6.88 -1.61 -19.38
C PRO A 85 7.69 -0.60 -18.57
N PHE A 86 8.26 -0.99 -17.43
CA PHE A 86 9.12 -0.12 -16.63
C PHE A 86 10.40 0.27 -17.38
N ASP A 87 11.11 -0.69 -17.96
CA ASP A 87 12.34 -0.46 -18.73
C ASP A 87 12.08 0.45 -19.94
N TRP A 88 10.95 0.25 -20.61
CA TRP A 88 10.53 1.13 -21.69
C TRP A 88 10.41 2.59 -21.22
N PHE A 89 9.79 2.85 -20.08
CA PHE A 89 9.68 4.22 -19.53
C PHE A 89 11.05 4.77 -19.10
N VAL A 90 11.88 3.96 -18.44
CA VAL A 90 13.23 4.39 -18.02
C VAL A 90 14.04 4.81 -19.22
N HIS A 91 14.17 3.93 -20.21
CA HIS A 91 14.91 4.22 -21.44
C HIS A 91 14.33 5.43 -22.18
N ARG A 92 13.00 5.55 -22.25
CA ARG A 92 12.36 6.68 -22.92
C ARG A 92 12.66 8.02 -22.25
N PHE A 93 12.77 8.07 -20.92
CA PHE A 93 12.99 9.32 -20.19
C PHE A 93 14.47 9.68 -20.03
N THR A 94 15.36 8.69 -19.92
CA THR A 94 16.78 8.90 -19.61
C THR A 94 17.71 8.64 -20.79
N GLY A 95 17.26 7.89 -21.80
CA GLY A 95 18.10 7.36 -22.87
C GLY A 95 19.04 6.24 -22.43
N GLN A 96 18.84 5.68 -21.23
CA GLN A 96 19.69 4.65 -20.61
C GLN A 96 18.83 3.49 -20.10
N ASP A 97 19.42 2.30 -20.03
CA ASP A 97 18.76 1.14 -19.42
C ASP A 97 18.71 1.28 -17.89
N TYR A 98 17.81 0.54 -17.24
CA TYR A 98 17.64 0.63 -15.79
C TYR A 98 18.84 0.07 -15.02
N ASP A 99 19.39 0.89 -14.13
CA ASP A 99 20.37 0.47 -13.13
C ASP A 99 19.67 0.00 -11.85
N LEU A 100 19.84 -1.29 -11.50
CA LEU A 100 19.30 -1.91 -10.29
C LEU A 100 19.76 -1.24 -8.99
N HIS A 101 20.89 -0.54 -9.01
CA HIS A 101 21.43 0.19 -7.87
C HIS A 101 21.02 1.66 -7.83
N SER A 102 20.24 2.13 -8.81
CA SER A 102 19.71 3.49 -8.81
C SER A 102 18.72 3.69 -7.66
N CYS A 103 18.98 4.73 -6.87
CA CYS A 103 18.07 5.25 -5.85
C CYS A 103 17.31 6.51 -6.33
N ASP A 104 17.20 6.70 -7.65
CA ASP A 104 16.44 7.83 -8.21
C ASP A 104 14.94 7.65 -7.95
N LEU A 105 14.42 8.47 -7.05
CA LEU A 105 13.01 8.44 -6.65
C LEU A 105 12.05 8.77 -7.81
N ALA A 106 12.45 9.59 -8.79
CA ALA A 106 11.60 9.90 -9.94
C ALA A 106 11.39 8.65 -10.81
N ILE A 107 12.45 7.88 -11.04
CA ILE A 107 12.41 6.60 -11.73
C ILE A 107 11.67 5.55 -10.89
N ALA A 108 12.00 5.43 -9.60
CA ALA A 108 11.40 4.43 -8.73
C ALA A 108 9.87 4.59 -8.61
N ASN A 109 9.35 5.83 -8.64
CA ASN A 109 7.92 6.13 -8.61
C ASN A 109 7.15 5.68 -9.88
N ILE A 110 7.83 5.25 -10.96
CA ILE A 110 7.16 4.63 -12.11
C ILE A 110 6.55 3.29 -11.67
N LYS A 111 7.25 2.50 -10.84
CA LYS A 111 6.81 1.16 -10.40
C LYS A 111 5.42 1.16 -9.74
N PRO A 112 5.16 1.93 -8.66
CA PRO A 112 3.83 1.97 -8.04
C PRO A 112 2.74 2.54 -8.95
N ARG A 113 3.08 3.38 -9.94
CA ARG A 113 2.11 3.87 -10.95
C ARG A 113 1.75 2.79 -11.96
N LEU A 114 2.71 1.97 -12.40
CA LEU A 114 2.43 0.80 -13.23
C LEU A 114 1.57 -0.23 -12.48
N ARG A 115 1.83 -0.42 -11.18
CA ARG A 115 0.99 -1.27 -10.31
C ARG A 115 -0.44 -0.73 -10.23
N MET A 116 -0.60 0.58 -10.02
CA MET A 116 -1.92 1.22 -10.02
C MET A 116 -2.66 1.00 -11.35
N ILE A 117 -2.00 1.21 -12.49
CA ILE A 117 -2.60 0.98 -13.82
C ILE A 117 -3.05 -0.48 -13.96
N THR A 118 -2.22 -1.42 -13.52
CA THR A 118 -2.53 -2.87 -13.58
C THR A 118 -3.75 -3.21 -12.72
N LEU A 119 -3.80 -2.70 -11.49
CA LEU A 119 -4.94 -2.91 -10.59
C LEU A 119 -6.24 -2.34 -11.16
N TYR A 120 -6.23 -1.12 -11.67
CA TYR A 120 -7.43 -0.52 -12.27
C TYR A 120 -7.87 -1.21 -13.56
N TYR A 121 -6.94 -1.73 -14.37
CA TYR A 121 -7.28 -2.56 -15.52
C TYR A 121 -8.05 -3.82 -15.10
N LEU A 122 -7.54 -4.55 -14.10
CA LEU A 122 -8.20 -5.74 -13.58
C LEU A 122 -9.53 -5.39 -12.90
N ALA A 123 -9.57 -4.32 -12.09
CA ALA A 123 -10.79 -3.83 -11.46
C ALA A 123 -11.91 -3.60 -12.48
N ALA A 124 -11.62 -2.88 -13.56
CA ALA A 124 -12.59 -2.57 -14.61
C ALA A 124 -13.11 -3.82 -15.32
N ARG A 125 -12.26 -4.84 -15.52
CA ARG A 125 -12.66 -6.10 -16.17
C ARG A 125 -13.62 -6.94 -15.33
N HIS A 126 -13.54 -6.82 -14.01
CA HIS A 126 -14.33 -7.60 -13.06
C HIS A 126 -15.46 -6.78 -12.42
N ASN A 127 -15.62 -5.50 -12.76
CA ASN A 127 -16.47 -4.55 -12.06
C ASN A 127 -16.16 -4.51 -10.53
N TYR A 128 -14.88 -4.51 -10.18
CA TYR A 128 -14.38 -4.45 -8.80
C TYR A 128 -13.87 -3.04 -8.45
N LEU A 129 -13.69 -2.78 -7.16
CA LEU A 129 -12.95 -1.61 -6.67
C LEU A 129 -11.50 -1.95 -6.32
N VAL A 130 -10.59 -1.00 -6.51
CA VAL A 130 -9.19 -1.09 -6.08
C VAL A 130 -9.09 -0.73 -4.61
N ILE A 131 -8.69 -1.70 -3.77
CA ILE A 131 -8.57 -1.50 -2.32
C ILE A 131 -7.12 -1.22 -1.95
N GLY A 132 -6.86 -0.05 -1.38
CA GLY A 132 -5.54 0.38 -0.96
C GLY A 132 -5.15 -0.05 0.43
N THR A 133 -3.85 0.03 0.68
CA THR A 133 -3.22 -0.50 1.90
C THR A 133 -2.62 0.60 2.78
N GLY A 134 -2.86 1.87 2.45
CA GLY A 134 -2.33 2.98 3.22
C GLY A 134 -2.88 2.97 4.65
N ASN A 135 -1.98 2.89 5.63
CA ASN A 135 -2.31 2.98 7.04
C ASN A 135 -2.15 4.42 7.56
N ARG A 136 -2.61 4.69 8.79
CA ARG A 136 -2.57 6.04 9.37
C ARG A 136 -1.16 6.61 9.45
N ALA A 137 -0.18 5.77 9.77
CA ALA A 137 1.21 6.20 9.87
C ALA A 137 1.72 6.72 8.52
N GLU A 138 1.55 5.95 7.45
CA GLU A 138 1.91 6.34 6.08
C GLU A 138 1.15 7.59 5.61
N LEU A 139 -0.15 7.65 5.88
CA LEU A 139 -0.98 8.76 5.44
C LEU A 139 -0.59 10.07 6.10
N VAL A 140 -0.29 10.07 7.41
CA VAL A 140 0.12 11.27 8.15
C VAL A 140 1.35 11.90 7.49
N VAL A 141 2.41 11.12 7.27
CA VAL A 141 3.66 11.61 6.66
C VAL A 141 3.67 11.55 5.14
N GLY A 142 2.56 11.21 4.47
CA GLY A 142 2.46 11.12 3.01
C GLY A 142 3.46 10.14 2.37
N HIS A 143 3.76 9.02 3.05
CA HIS A 143 4.69 7.98 2.61
C HIS A 143 4.01 6.99 1.65
N TYR A 144 3.69 7.50 0.46
CA TYR A 144 3.13 6.76 -0.67
C TYR A 144 3.37 7.54 -1.95
N THR A 145 3.27 6.88 -3.11
CA THR A 145 3.36 7.54 -4.41
C THR A 145 2.01 8.15 -4.76
N LYS A 146 1.97 9.47 -4.99
CA LYS A 146 0.76 10.14 -5.48
C LYS A 146 0.39 9.57 -6.85
N TYR A 147 -0.86 9.09 -6.98
CA TYR A 147 -1.36 8.38 -8.16
C TYR A 147 -0.59 7.09 -8.49
N GLY A 148 0.07 6.50 -7.50
CA GLY A 148 0.59 5.13 -7.53
C GLY A 148 -0.19 4.29 -6.53
N ASP A 149 0.47 3.79 -5.50
CA ASP A 149 -0.15 3.09 -4.37
C ASP A 149 -1.17 3.93 -3.58
N GLY A 150 -1.08 5.27 -3.65
CA GLY A 150 -2.12 6.17 -3.13
C GLY A 150 -3.30 6.43 -4.09
N GLY A 151 -3.27 5.91 -5.31
CA GLY A 151 -4.39 5.99 -6.26
C GLY A 151 -5.26 4.74 -6.14
N VAL A 152 -6.29 4.82 -5.30
CA VAL A 152 -7.16 3.69 -4.92
C VAL A 152 -8.57 4.20 -4.65
N ASP A 153 -9.54 3.28 -4.57
CA ASP A 153 -10.94 3.64 -4.32
C ASP A 153 -11.27 3.64 -2.82
N LEU A 154 -10.71 2.68 -2.04
CA LEU A 154 -10.97 2.52 -0.61
C LEU A 154 -9.68 2.32 0.20
N LEU A 155 -9.67 2.75 1.46
CA LEU A 155 -8.53 2.59 2.39
C LEU A 155 -9.00 2.06 3.77
N PRO A 156 -9.31 0.75 3.89
CA PRO A 156 -9.94 0.19 5.10
C PRO A 156 -9.09 0.28 6.36
N ILE A 157 -7.76 0.39 6.24
CA ILE A 157 -6.85 0.47 7.38
C ILE A 157 -6.26 1.88 7.60
N ALA A 158 -6.77 2.90 6.91
CA ALA A 158 -6.28 4.29 6.99
C ALA A 158 -6.31 4.89 8.39
N ASN A 159 -7.13 4.36 9.30
CA ASN A 159 -7.23 4.84 10.67
C ASN A 159 -6.30 4.13 11.66
N LEU A 160 -5.59 3.08 11.21
CA LEU A 160 -4.73 2.25 12.06
C LEU A 160 -3.28 2.70 11.96
N VAL A 161 -2.62 2.86 13.11
CA VAL A 161 -1.16 3.04 13.15
C VAL A 161 -0.44 1.69 13.02
N LYS A 162 0.88 1.67 12.79
CA LYS A 162 1.59 0.45 12.36
C LYS A 162 1.51 -0.69 13.37
N TRP A 163 1.56 -0.40 14.67
CA TRP A 163 1.39 -1.44 15.71
C TRP A 163 -0.03 -2.04 15.71
N GLN A 164 -1.07 -1.24 15.43
CA GLN A 164 -2.45 -1.74 15.33
C GLN A 164 -2.61 -2.64 14.09
N VAL A 165 -1.94 -2.32 12.97
CA VAL A 165 -1.89 -3.20 11.80
C VAL A 165 -1.24 -4.55 12.17
N LYS A 166 -0.20 -4.56 13.00
CA LYS A 166 0.41 -5.81 13.50
C LYS A 166 -0.54 -6.63 14.36
N GLU A 167 -1.34 -6.00 15.22
CA GLU A 167 -2.34 -6.71 16.01
C GLU A 167 -3.49 -7.26 15.14
N LEU A 168 -3.93 -6.46 14.16
CA LEU A 168 -4.92 -6.88 13.18
C LEU A 168 -4.42 -8.10 12.40
N ALA A 169 -3.15 -8.11 11.97
CA ALA A 169 -2.54 -9.23 11.26
C ALA A 169 -2.59 -10.53 12.08
N ARG A 170 -2.32 -10.46 13.39
CA ARG A 170 -2.41 -11.63 14.29
C ARG A 170 -3.84 -12.17 14.37
N GLU A 171 -4.83 -11.30 14.52
CA GLU A 171 -6.25 -11.71 14.58
C GLU A 171 -6.72 -12.31 13.23
N LEU A 172 -6.21 -11.78 12.11
CA LEU A 172 -6.54 -12.27 10.76
C LEU A 172 -5.81 -13.56 10.38
N GLY A 173 -4.91 -14.07 11.23
CA GLY A 173 -4.16 -15.30 10.97
C GLY A 173 -3.05 -15.14 9.92
N ILE A 174 -2.53 -13.92 9.73
CA ILE A 174 -1.40 -13.68 8.81
C ILE A 174 -0.15 -14.43 9.31
N PRO A 175 0.62 -15.10 8.44
CA PRO A 175 1.81 -15.83 8.87
C PRO A 175 2.82 -14.97 9.63
N GLN A 176 3.36 -15.52 10.73
CA GLN A 176 4.26 -14.78 11.64
C GLN A 176 5.46 -14.15 10.91
N ARG A 177 6.02 -14.83 9.90
CA ARG A 177 7.14 -14.29 9.10
C ARG A 177 6.82 -12.95 8.41
N ILE A 178 5.56 -12.76 8.02
CA ILE A 178 5.07 -11.53 7.36
C ILE A 178 4.89 -10.42 8.39
N ILE A 179 4.47 -10.77 9.61
CA ILE A 179 4.29 -9.82 10.72
C ILE A 179 5.64 -9.28 11.22
N ASP A 180 6.66 -10.13 11.26
CA ASP A 180 8.00 -9.79 11.75
C ASP A 180 8.90 -9.11 10.71
N LYS A 181 8.53 -9.20 9.43
CA LYS A 181 9.24 -8.55 8.33
C LYS A 181 9.31 -7.05 8.53
N ALA A 182 10.49 -6.48 8.29
CA ALA A 182 10.67 -5.03 8.32
C ALA A 182 9.85 -4.35 7.20
N PRO A 183 9.12 -3.26 7.49
CA PRO A 183 8.41 -2.50 6.47
C PRO A 183 9.36 -1.93 5.39
N SER A 184 8.95 -2.05 4.14
CA SER A 184 9.63 -1.45 3.00
C SER A 184 8.65 -1.25 1.84
N ALA A 185 8.71 -0.08 1.19
CA ALA A 185 7.98 0.13 -0.07
C ALA A 185 8.56 -0.64 -1.28
N GLY A 186 9.74 -1.29 -1.14
CA GLY A 186 10.35 -2.10 -2.19
C GLY A 186 10.65 -1.35 -3.49
N LEU A 187 10.96 -0.05 -3.39
CA LEU A 187 11.17 0.82 -4.56
C LEU A 187 12.52 0.55 -5.28
N TRP A 188 13.55 0.21 -4.53
CA TRP A 188 14.87 -0.22 -5.01
C TRP A 188 15.49 -1.25 -4.04
N PHE A 189 16.62 -1.84 -4.42
CA PHE A 189 17.27 -2.86 -3.61
C PHE A 189 17.77 -2.28 -2.27
N GLY A 190 17.45 -2.94 -1.15
CA GLY A 190 17.82 -2.48 0.18
C GLY A 190 16.99 -1.31 0.73
N HIS A 191 15.89 -0.94 0.07
CA HIS A 191 15.02 0.15 0.52
C HIS A 191 14.46 -0.08 1.93
N CYS A 192 14.52 0.95 2.79
CA CYS A 192 14.04 0.94 4.17
C CYS A 192 13.23 2.21 4.46
N ASP A 193 11.96 2.05 4.81
CA ASP A 193 11.03 3.18 5.01
C ASP A 193 11.48 4.13 6.12
N GLU A 194 11.92 3.60 7.27
CA GLU A 194 12.34 4.42 8.42
C GLU A 194 13.60 5.25 8.12
N GLN A 195 14.49 4.72 7.26
CA GLN A 195 15.67 5.44 6.79
C GLN A 195 15.28 6.57 5.82
N GLU A 196 14.35 6.31 4.89
CA GLU A 196 13.85 7.34 3.96
C GLU A 196 13.12 8.46 4.71
N MET A 197 12.27 8.10 5.67
CA MET A 197 11.48 9.07 6.45
C MET A 197 12.33 9.80 7.50
N GLY A 198 13.43 9.21 7.97
CA GLY A 198 14.22 9.72 9.09
C GLY A 198 13.49 9.65 10.43
N VAL A 199 12.49 8.78 10.55
CA VAL A 199 11.70 8.54 11.76
C VAL A 199 11.25 7.08 11.81
N THR A 200 11.25 6.48 13.00
CA THR A 200 10.78 5.10 13.18
C THR A 200 9.26 5.05 13.21
N TYR A 201 8.67 3.92 12.79
CA TYR A 201 7.23 3.69 12.95
C TYR A 201 6.81 3.73 14.40
N LYS A 202 7.67 3.32 15.33
CA LYS A 202 7.40 3.40 16.78
C LYS A 202 7.20 4.84 17.23
N ASP A 203 8.10 5.73 16.84
CA ASP A 203 8.00 7.14 17.22
C ASP A 203 6.83 7.83 16.51
N LEU A 204 6.60 7.50 15.23
CA LEU A 204 5.49 8.01 14.45
C LEU A 204 4.14 7.59 15.04
N ASP A 205 3.97 6.31 15.35
CA ASP A 205 2.76 5.78 15.99
C ASP A 205 2.52 6.47 17.36
N HIS A 206 3.57 6.60 18.18
CA HIS A 206 3.46 7.27 19.48
C HIS A 206 3.05 8.74 19.34
N TYR A 207 3.66 9.45 18.40
CA TYR A 207 3.31 10.84 18.10
C TYR A 207 1.87 10.98 17.62
N ILE A 208 1.43 10.14 16.69
CA ILE A 208 0.06 10.17 16.14
C ILE A 208 -1.00 9.94 17.23
N LEU A 209 -0.71 9.07 18.20
CA LEU A 209 -1.65 8.71 19.27
C LEU A 209 -1.64 9.67 20.46
N THR A 210 -0.49 10.28 20.78
CA THR A 210 -0.32 11.03 22.03
C THR A 210 0.02 12.52 21.83
N GLY A 211 0.42 12.91 20.62
CA GLY A 211 0.98 14.23 20.33
C GLY A 211 2.38 14.47 20.90
N LYS A 212 3.01 13.44 21.51
CA LYS A 212 4.32 13.53 22.17
C LYS A 212 5.39 12.82 21.35
N ALA A 213 6.53 13.46 21.21
CA ALA A 213 7.77 12.92 20.64
C ALA A 213 8.94 13.85 21.04
N PRO A 214 10.20 13.40 20.96
CA PRO A 214 11.34 14.31 21.02
C PRO A 214 11.21 15.42 19.98
N GLU A 215 11.68 16.63 20.30
CA GLU A 215 11.48 17.82 19.45
C GLU A 215 12.06 17.63 18.03
N SER A 216 13.20 16.94 17.91
CA SER A 216 13.80 16.58 16.62
C SER A 216 12.87 15.72 15.77
N VAL A 217 12.28 14.68 16.35
CA VAL A 217 11.33 13.77 15.69
C VAL A 217 10.07 14.51 15.27
N LYS A 218 9.50 15.32 16.17
CA LYS A 218 8.31 16.13 15.89
C LYS A 218 8.56 17.06 14.70
N LYS A 219 9.71 17.73 14.66
CA LYS A 219 10.10 18.62 13.55
C LYS A 219 10.23 17.87 12.23
N THR A 220 10.77 16.65 12.25
CA THR A 220 10.83 15.77 11.06
C THR A 220 9.43 15.43 10.57
N ILE A 221 8.55 14.93 11.44
CA ILE A 221 7.17 14.55 11.09
C ILE A 221 6.40 15.74 10.51
N GLN A 222 6.41 16.89 11.18
CA GLN A 222 5.73 18.11 10.72
C GLN A 222 6.27 18.62 9.38
N THR A 223 7.59 18.45 9.13
CA THR A 223 8.19 18.81 7.85
C THR A 223 7.69 17.91 6.73
N LEU A 224 7.60 16.60 6.98
CA LEU A 224 7.06 15.62 6.03
C LEU A 224 5.58 15.90 5.73
N GLU A 225 4.77 16.06 6.78
CA GLU A 225 3.35 16.42 6.68
C GLU A 225 3.15 17.64 5.78
N ARG A 226 3.80 18.76 6.12
CA ARG A 226 3.66 20.01 5.36
C ARG A 226 4.07 19.87 3.90
N LYS A 227 5.20 19.21 3.63
CA LYS A 227 5.70 19.03 2.25
C LYS A 227 4.80 18.13 1.41
N ARG A 228 4.10 17.18 2.04
CA ARG A 228 3.34 16.12 1.37
C ARG A 228 1.82 16.31 1.51
N GLU A 229 1.38 17.43 2.08
CA GLU A 229 -0.04 17.75 2.28
C GLU A 229 -0.85 17.74 0.97
N HIS A 230 -0.20 18.14 -0.13
CA HIS A 230 -0.78 18.09 -1.47
C HIS A 230 -1.12 16.66 -1.95
N LYS A 231 -0.62 15.61 -1.30
CA LYS A 231 -0.95 14.22 -1.63
C LYS A 231 -2.29 13.77 -1.04
N LYS A 232 -2.72 14.38 0.07
CA LYS A 232 -3.91 13.97 0.85
C LYS A 232 -5.22 14.55 0.33
N HIS A 233 -5.14 15.49 -0.62
CA HIS A 233 -6.28 16.23 -1.12
C HIS A 233 -6.42 16.05 -2.63
N MET A 234 -7.65 16.21 -3.12
CA MET A 234 -7.92 16.39 -4.54
C MET A 234 -7.12 17.59 -5.07
N PRO A 235 -6.80 17.63 -6.38
CA PRO A 235 -6.19 18.80 -6.99
C PRO A 235 -6.98 20.07 -6.64
N PRO A 236 -6.32 21.13 -6.17
CA PRO A 236 -7.01 22.36 -5.79
C PRO A 236 -7.70 22.96 -7.03
N ILE A 237 -8.95 23.36 -6.88
CA ILE A 237 -9.70 24.10 -7.90
C ILE A 237 -9.78 25.57 -7.50
N PRO A 238 -9.69 26.52 -8.44
CA PRO A 238 -9.92 27.93 -8.13
C PRO A 238 -11.35 28.14 -7.61
N PRO A 239 -11.58 29.12 -6.72
CA PRO A 239 -12.94 29.48 -6.33
C PRO A 239 -13.71 30.06 -7.52
N ILE A 240 -15.04 30.07 -7.43
CA ILE A 240 -15.87 30.82 -8.37
C ILE A 240 -15.64 32.31 -8.10
N PHE A 241 -15.27 33.07 -9.12
CA PHE A 241 -15.07 34.52 -9.08
C PHE A 241 -16.35 35.29 -9.39
#